data_AF-A0A090X2W9-F1
#
_entry.id   AF-A0A090X2W9-F1
#
_cell.length_a   1.000
_cell.length_b   1.000
_cell.length_c   1.000
_cell.angle_alpha   90.00
_cell.angle_beta   90.00
_cell.angle_gamma   90.00
#
_symmetry.space_group_name_H-M   'P 1'
#
loop_
_entity.id
_entity.type
_entity.pdbx_description
1 polymer ?
#
loop_
_entity_poly.entity_id
_entity_poly.type
_entity_poly.pdbx_seq_one_letter_code
_entity_poly.pdbx_strand_id
1 'polypeptide(L)'
;MAIAGVYSCTSSDDDNGSTTDDGSGNGTTELHAAFAEFDSDNVTIMMSGTSSVNIETNGLPNHTSPYWSSTNVRTITGPNGNAVVTGPAATDHPLYVDPIITSGDQMAPGNIDDFNGSFSLTVPSSPTLASSSSTTGLGAIGIAVSGSVIYNDEEGPNVPLDSAVGSLDYTAAHTGPQSYHYHLEPKAFTDDDDALVGIISDGFFIYGRKCTSTGTYPTDLDASGGHTSTTQHTTTAEYHYHIQNTVYLNQYYIIFPGDYQGTPNNIQ
;
A
#
# COMPACT_ATOMS: atom_id res chain seq x y z
N MET A 1 -43.64 -51.42 59.61
CA MET A 1 -44.35 -50.86 58.44
C MET A 1 -43.34 -50.03 57.67
N ALA A 2 -43.29 -50.21 56.34
CA ALA A 2 -42.36 -49.59 55.36
C ALA A 2 -40.89 -50.03 55.45
N ILE A 3 -40.10 -50.14 54.38
CA ILE A 3 -40.22 -50.55 52.96
C ILE A 3 -38.75 -50.53 52.45
N ALA A 4 -38.45 -51.36 51.47
CA ALA A 4 -37.14 -51.61 50.87
C ALA A 4 -36.47 -50.39 50.19
N GLY A 5 -35.18 -50.54 49.85
CA GLY A 5 -34.51 -49.71 48.86
C GLY A 5 -33.02 -50.05 48.69
N VAL A 6 -32.68 -50.80 47.64
CA VAL A 6 -31.32 -51.13 47.18
C VAL A 6 -30.91 -50.10 46.13
N TYR A 7 -29.70 -49.53 46.15
CA TYR A 7 -28.99 -48.92 45.00
C TYR A 7 -27.50 -48.84 45.39
N SER A 8 -26.65 -49.76 44.94
CA SER A 8 -25.95 -49.81 43.64
C SER A 8 -24.90 -48.70 43.50
N CYS A 9 -23.63 -49.08 43.66
CA CYS A 9 -22.45 -48.24 43.52
C CYS A 9 -22.12 -47.97 42.04
N THR A 10 -21.68 -46.76 41.72
CA THR A 10 -20.91 -46.49 40.49
C THR A 10 -19.59 -45.82 40.90
N SER A 11 -18.52 -46.34 40.32
CA SER A 11 -17.12 -46.04 40.58
C SER A 11 -16.68 -44.73 39.91
N SER A 12 -15.73 -44.09 40.57
CA SER A 12 -15.02 -42.85 40.24
C SER A 12 -14.37 -42.86 38.86
N ASP A 13 -14.39 -41.69 38.20
CA ASP A 13 -13.31 -41.23 37.32
C ASP A 13 -13.05 -39.75 37.63
N ASP A 14 -11.79 -39.45 37.95
CA ASP A 14 -11.25 -38.11 38.19
C ASP A 14 -11.00 -37.44 36.84
N ASP A 15 -11.77 -36.40 36.50
CA ASP A 15 -11.45 -35.51 35.38
C ASP A 15 -11.07 -34.12 35.91
N ASN A 16 -9.75 -33.91 35.97
CA ASN A 16 -9.13 -32.61 36.15
C ASN A 16 -9.38 -31.77 34.89
N GLY A 17 -10.48 -31.00 34.91
CA GLY A 17 -10.84 -30.05 33.88
C GLY A 17 -9.80 -28.95 33.73
N SER A 18 -8.80 -29.21 32.88
CA SER A 18 -7.96 -28.19 32.28
C SER A 18 -8.85 -27.28 31.43
N THR A 19 -9.11 -26.08 31.92
CA THR A 19 -9.60 -24.99 31.08
C THR A 19 -8.50 -24.65 30.08
N THR A 20 -8.52 -25.30 28.92
CA THR A 20 -7.84 -24.78 27.75
C THR A 20 -8.56 -23.48 27.40
N ASP A 21 -7.85 -22.39 27.67
CA ASP A 21 -8.03 -21.07 27.10
C ASP A 21 -8.17 -21.23 25.58
N ASP A 22 -9.42 -21.28 25.11
CA ASP A 22 -9.74 -21.18 23.69
C ASP A 22 -9.62 -19.71 23.34
N GLY A 23 -8.38 -19.29 23.09
CA GLY A 23 -8.05 -18.01 22.50
C GLY A 23 -8.85 -17.88 21.22
N SER A 24 -9.93 -17.11 21.30
CA SER A 24 -10.84 -16.79 20.20
C SER A 24 -10.04 -16.25 19.02
N GLY A 25 -9.68 -17.16 18.11
CA GLY A 25 -9.16 -16.83 16.81
C GLY A 25 -10.30 -16.22 16.01
N ASN A 26 -10.39 -14.90 16.04
CA ASN A 26 -11.35 -14.13 15.27
C ASN A 26 -10.96 -14.13 13.79
N GLY A 27 -10.97 -15.31 13.17
CA GLY A 27 -10.76 -15.46 11.74
C GLY A 27 -11.96 -14.90 10.99
N THR A 28 -11.72 -14.04 10.00
CA THR A 28 -12.74 -13.52 9.10
C THR A 28 -12.68 -14.31 7.80
N THR A 29 -13.82 -14.49 7.12
CA THR A 29 -13.84 -14.98 5.73
C THR A 29 -14.16 -13.86 4.74
N GLU A 30 -14.36 -12.65 5.24
CA GLU A 30 -14.72 -11.47 4.47
C GLU A 30 -13.54 -10.50 4.44
N LEU A 31 -13.31 -9.93 3.26
CA LEU A 31 -12.34 -8.87 3.04
C LEU A 31 -12.83 -7.57 3.68
N HIS A 32 -11.89 -6.75 4.17
CA HIS A 32 -12.19 -5.38 4.59
C HIS A 32 -12.79 -4.58 3.42
N ALA A 33 -13.76 -3.71 3.69
CA ALA A 33 -14.49 -2.98 2.65
C ALA A 33 -13.59 -2.08 1.79
N ALA A 34 -12.47 -1.59 2.34
CA ALA A 34 -11.47 -0.80 1.62
C ALA A 34 -10.89 -1.53 0.40
N PHE A 35 -10.83 -2.86 0.42
CA PHE A 35 -10.33 -3.63 -0.72
C PHE A 35 -11.22 -3.52 -1.97
N ALA A 36 -12.45 -3.03 -1.84
CA ALA A 36 -13.33 -2.78 -2.97
C ALA A 36 -12.92 -1.54 -3.82
N GLU A 37 -12.05 -0.67 -3.29
CA GLU A 37 -11.54 0.49 -4.05
C GLU A 37 -10.35 0.16 -4.96
N PHE A 38 -9.71 -1.00 -4.78
CA PHE A 38 -8.60 -1.40 -5.63
C PHE A 38 -9.08 -1.77 -7.03
N ASP A 39 -8.31 -1.36 -8.04
CA ASP A 39 -8.63 -1.62 -9.43
C ASP A 39 -8.58 -3.12 -9.75
N SER A 40 -9.75 -3.71 -10.01
CA SER A 40 -9.90 -5.15 -10.25
C SER A 40 -9.22 -5.65 -11.53
N ASP A 41 -8.90 -4.74 -12.46
CA ASP A 41 -8.17 -5.10 -13.68
C ASP A 41 -6.66 -5.27 -13.41
N ASN A 42 -6.13 -4.57 -12.39
CA ASN A 42 -4.70 -4.53 -12.07
C ASN A 42 -4.34 -5.17 -10.73
N VAL A 43 -5.32 -5.45 -9.87
CA VAL A 43 -5.14 -6.03 -8.54
C VAL A 43 -6.13 -7.16 -8.28
N THR A 44 -5.61 -8.32 -7.89
CA THR A 44 -6.38 -9.46 -7.40
C THR A 44 -6.21 -9.58 -5.89
N ILE A 45 -7.32 -9.51 -5.15
CA ILE A 45 -7.33 -9.55 -3.69
C ILE A 45 -8.19 -10.71 -3.23
N MET A 46 -7.62 -11.57 -2.39
CA MET A 46 -8.29 -12.78 -1.92
C MET A 46 -7.94 -13.07 -0.47
N MET A 47 -8.91 -13.60 0.29
CA MET A 47 -8.62 -14.19 1.59
C MET A 47 -7.67 -15.39 1.42
N SER A 48 -6.61 -15.43 2.21
CA SER A 48 -5.72 -16.58 2.37
C SER A 48 -6.03 -17.25 3.71
N GLY A 49 -6.88 -18.27 3.67
CA GLY A 49 -7.44 -18.87 4.88
C GLY A 49 -8.43 -17.93 5.58
N THR A 50 -8.37 -17.84 6.91
CA THR A 50 -9.27 -17.00 7.72
C THR A 50 -8.55 -15.84 8.43
N SER A 51 -7.25 -15.69 8.25
CA SER A 51 -6.43 -14.76 9.04
C SER A 51 -5.55 -13.83 8.20
N SER A 52 -5.55 -13.99 6.88
CA SER A 52 -4.65 -13.26 6.00
C SER A 52 -5.32 -12.92 4.67
N VAL A 53 -4.81 -11.89 4.02
CA VAL A 53 -5.23 -11.41 2.70
C VAL A 53 -4.03 -11.47 1.78
N ASN A 54 -4.17 -12.13 0.62
CA ASN A 54 -3.20 -12.09 -0.46
C ASN A 54 -3.65 -11.02 -1.48
N ILE A 55 -2.71 -10.17 -1.85
CA ILE A 55 -2.87 -9.04 -2.75
C ILE A 55 -1.82 -9.21 -3.85
N GLU A 56 -2.27 -9.49 -5.06
CA GLU A 56 -1.42 -9.65 -6.23
C GLU A 56 -1.71 -8.53 -7.21
N THR A 57 -0.68 -7.84 -7.69
CA THR A 57 -0.82 -6.81 -8.70
C THR A 57 0.10 -7.05 -9.90
N ASN A 58 -0.35 -6.64 -11.08
CA ASN A 58 0.47 -6.59 -12.29
C ASN A 58 1.37 -5.34 -12.37
N GLY A 59 1.31 -4.45 -11.37
CA GLY A 59 2.13 -3.23 -11.27
C GLY A 59 1.69 -2.09 -12.19
N LEU A 60 0.63 -2.26 -12.98
CA LEU A 60 0.13 -1.28 -13.92
C LEU A 60 -0.84 -0.31 -13.23
N PRO A 61 -0.71 1.01 -13.42
CA PRO A 61 -1.68 1.98 -12.96
C PRO A 61 -2.90 2.07 -13.89
N ASN A 62 -4.02 2.55 -13.38
CA ASN A 62 -5.26 2.75 -14.14
C ASN A 62 -5.48 4.19 -14.65
N HIS A 63 -4.44 5.03 -14.66
CA HIS A 63 -4.52 6.43 -15.07
C HIS A 63 -3.53 6.77 -16.19
N THR A 64 -3.69 7.97 -16.75
CA THR A 64 -2.80 8.46 -17.80
C THR A 64 -1.41 8.80 -17.27
N SER A 65 -0.39 8.68 -18.12
CA SER A 65 1.00 9.03 -17.76
C SER A 65 1.84 9.22 -19.03
N PRO A 66 2.83 10.13 -19.02
CA PRO A 66 3.84 10.19 -20.07
C PRO A 66 4.79 8.98 -20.07
N TYR A 67 4.78 8.15 -19.03
CA TYR A 67 5.58 6.93 -18.96
C TYR A 67 4.95 5.73 -19.66
N TRP A 68 3.70 5.81 -20.10
CA TRP A 68 3.17 4.80 -21.02
C TRP A 68 3.91 4.84 -22.36
N SER A 69 4.06 3.69 -23.03
CA SER A 69 4.72 3.67 -24.33
C SER A 69 4.04 4.59 -25.34
N SER A 70 4.89 5.22 -26.16
CA SER A 70 4.45 6.14 -27.21
C SER A 70 5.36 6.06 -28.43
N THR A 71 4.87 6.62 -29.53
CA THR A 71 5.61 6.84 -30.77
C THR A 71 6.70 7.90 -30.63
N ASN A 72 6.73 8.63 -29.51
CA ASN A 72 7.77 9.59 -29.17
C ASN A 72 9.06 8.88 -28.73
N VAL A 73 10.20 9.48 -29.08
CA VAL A 73 11.52 9.05 -28.61
C VAL A 73 12.00 10.01 -27.54
N ARG A 74 12.39 9.49 -26.37
CA ARG A 74 13.07 10.27 -25.34
C ARG A 74 14.50 9.79 -25.16
N THR A 75 15.39 10.71 -24.80
CA THR A 75 16.81 10.42 -24.59
C THR A 75 17.31 11.18 -23.39
N ILE A 76 17.91 10.47 -22.45
CA ILE A 76 18.59 11.05 -21.29
C ILE A 76 20.06 10.70 -21.29
N THR A 77 20.86 11.43 -20.51
CA THR A 77 22.24 11.04 -20.21
C THR A 77 22.25 10.15 -18.96
N GLY A 78 22.57 8.87 -19.12
CA GLY A 78 22.65 7.94 -18.00
C GLY A 78 23.85 8.23 -17.07
N PRO A 79 23.94 7.53 -15.92
CA PRO A 79 24.97 7.78 -14.90
C PRO A 79 26.41 7.67 -15.41
N ASN A 80 26.63 6.86 -16.46
CA ASN A 80 27.93 6.65 -17.09
C ASN A 80 28.25 7.65 -18.20
N GLY A 81 27.42 8.67 -18.40
CA GLY A 81 27.55 9.66 -19.49
C GLY A 81 27.05 9.17 -20.86
N ASN A 82 26.53 7.96 -20.95
CA ASN A 82 25.99 7.39 -22.19
C ASN A 82 24.52 7.81 -22.40
N ALA A 83 24.14 8.03 -23.65
CA ALA A 83 22.74 8.25 -24.00
C ALA A 83 21.91 6.98 -23.72
N VAL A 84 20.80 7.14 -22.99
CA VAL A 84 19.78 6.11 -22.79
C VAL A 84 18.55 6.54 -23.56
N VAL A 85 18.12 5.72 -24.52
CA VAL A 85 17.00 6.00 -25.41
C VAL A 85 15.81 5.14 -25.00
N THR A 86 14.62 5.73 -24.91
CA THR A 86 13.37 5.00 -24.71
C THR A 86 12.40 5.29 -25.85
N GLY A 87 11.74 4.24 -26.33
CA GLY A 87 10.90 4.28 -27.53
C GLY A 87 11.69 4.23 -28.85
N PRO A 88 10.99 4.41 -29.98
CA PRO A 88 9.55 4.57 -30.07
C PRO A 88 8.83 3.22 -30.03
N ALA A 89 7.60 3.21 -29.53
CA ALA A 89 6.65 2.13 -29.75
C ALA A 89 6.00 2.25 -31.15
N ALA A 90 5.32 1.19 -31.58
CA ALA A 90 4.65 1.17 -32.88
C ALA A 90 3.41 2.10 -32.93
N THR A 91 2.72 2.25 -31.80
CA THR A 91 1.55 3.11 -31.60
C THR A 91 1.57 3.66 -30.18
N ASP A 92 0.87 4.76 -29.94
CA ASP A 92 0.70 5.27 -28.58
C ASP A 92 -0.18 4.33 -27.75
N HIS A 93 0.22 4.08 -26.51
CA HIS A 93 -0.63 3.42 -25.54
C HIS A 93 -1.89 4.28 -25.28
N PRO A 94 -3.09 3.70 -25.08
CA PRO A 94 -4.31 4.48 -24.87
C PRO A 94 -4.29 5.45 -23.68
N LEU A 95 -3.47 5.14 -22.66
CA LEU A 95 -3.27 5.98 -21.48
C LEU A 95 -2.06 6.93 -21.59
N TYR A 96 -1.38 6.97 -22.73
CA TYR A 96 -0.30 7.92 -22.95
C TYR A 96 -0.82 9.36 -23.02
N VAL A 97 -0.11 10.28 -22.37
CA VAL A 97 -0.27 11.72 -22.51
C VAL A 97 1.11 12.39 -22.56
N ASP A 98 1.24 13.51 -23.27
CA ASP A 98 2.50 14.26 -23.29
C ASP A 98 2.89 14.74 -21.88
N PRO A 99 4.20 14.85 -21.56
CA PRO A 99 4.63 15.30 -20.24
C PRO A 99 4.25 16.76 -20.01
N ILE A 100 3.58 17.03 -18.87
CA ILE A 100 3.08 18.37 -18.51
C ILE A 100 3.98 19.04 -17.45
N ILE A 101 4.39 18.29 -16.42
CA ILE A 101 5.20 18.82 -15.31
C ILE A 101 6.68 18.41 -15.38
N THR A 102 6.97 17.31 -16.06
CA THR A 102 8.32 16.85 -16.39
C THR A 102 8.59 17.12 -17.87
N SER A 103 9.76 16.72 -18.36
CA SER A 103 10.13 16.77 -19.78
C SER A 103 10.84 15.48 -20.17
N GLY A 104 10.84 15.15 -21.46
CA GLY A 104 11.42 13.89 -21.94
C GLY A 104 12.91 13.69 -21.62
N ASP A 105 13.67 14.78 -21.40
CA ASP A 105 15.07 14.77 -20.98
C ASP A 105 15.27 14.66 -19.46
N GLN A 106 14.21 14.82 -18.66
CA GLN A 106 14.20 14.62 -17.21
C GLN A 106 13.56 13.29 -16.80
N MET A 107 12.65 12.75 -17.61
CA MET A 107 11.99 11.48 -17.33
C MET A 107 12.99 10.33 -17.20
N ALA A 108 12.75 9.45 -16.24
CA ALA A 108 13.52 8.24 -16.07
C ALA A 108 13.38 7.30 -17.30
N PRO A 109 14.36 6.40 -17.52
CA PRO A 109 14.27 5.42 -18.60
C PRO A 109 13.13 4.41 -18.43
N GLY A 110 12.68 3.85 -19.56
CA GLY A 110 11.72 2.73 -19.59
C GLY A 110 10.27 3.18 -19.49
N ASN A 111 9.37 2.45 -20.16
CA ASN A 111 7.93 2.69 -20.11
C ASN A 111 7.25 1.76 -19.11
N ILE A 112 6.05 2.13 -18.66
CA ILE A 112 5.24 1.34 -17.73
C ILE A 112 5.00 -0.08 -18.26
N ASP A 113 4.69 -0.20 -19.55
CA ASP A 113 4.41 -1.46 -20.24
C ASP A 113 5.66 -2.26 -20.64
N ASP A 114 6.86 -1.73 -20.39
CA ASP A 114 8.11 -2.50 -20.49
C ASP A 114 8.31 -3.40 -19.25
N PHE A 115 7.65 -3.09 -18.13
CA PHE A 115 7.75 -3.88 -16.91
C PHE A 115 6.80 -5.09 -16.97
N ASN A 116 7.38 -6.27 -16.73
CA ASN A 116 6.63 -7.49 -16.47
C ASN A 116 6.64 -7.83 -14.96
N GLY A 117 6.62 -6.79 -14.12
CA GLY A 117 6.77 -6.90 -12.67
C GLY A 117 5.44 -7.10 -12.00
N SER A 118 5.08 -8.34 -11.70
CA SER A 118 4.01 -8.64 -10.75
C SER A 118 4.54 -8.49 -9.33
N PHE A 119 3.75 -7.88 -8.44
CA PHE A 119 4.05 -7.82 -7.02
C PHE A 119 3.00 -8.60 -6.23
N SER A 120 3.43 -9.30 -5.18
CA SER A 120 2.55 -9.99 -4.25
C SER A 120 2.83 -9.55 -2.82
N LEU A 121 1.75 -9.34 -2.06
CA LEU A 121 1.78 -8.96 -0.65
C LEU A 121 0.76 -9.80 0.10
N THR A 122 1.21 -10.51 1.14
CA THR A 122 0.30 -11.19 2.08
C THR A 122 0.38 -10.50 3.43
N VAL A 123 -0.77 -10.03 3.93
CA VAL A 123 -0.89 -9.32 5.20
C VAL A 123 -1.93 -10.00 6.11
N PRO A 124 -1.89 -9.78 7.44
CA PRO A 124 -2.98 -10.19 8.32
C PRO A 124 -4.30 -9.53 7.90
N SER A 125 -5.44 -10.24 8.00
CA SER A 125 -6.76 -9.65 7.76
C SER A 125 -7.18 -8.63 8.83
N SER A 126 -6.51 -8.68 10.00
CA SER A 126 -6.63 -7.72 11.10
C SER A 126 -5.23 -7.37 11.60
N PRO A 127 -4.51 -6.43 10.97
CA PRO A 127 -3.17 -6.02 11.39
C PRO A 127 -3.20 -5.39 12.79
N THR A 128 -2.09 -5.51 13.51
CA THR A 128 -1.92 -4.95 14.86
C THR A 128 -0.62 -4.18 14.96
N LEU A 129 -0.60 -3.20 15.86
CA LEU A 129 0.62 -2.43 16.15
C LEU A 129 1.71 -3.36 16.69
N ALA A 130 2.92 -3.22 16.17
CA ALA A 130 4.10 -3.88 16.69
C ALA A 130 4.51 -3.26 18.04
N SER A 131 5.32 -3.99 18.82
CA SER A 131 5.85 -3.46 20.09
C SER A 131 6.87 -2.32 19.90
N SER A 132 7.38 -2.16 18.67
CA SER A 132 8.31 -1.11 18.26
C SER A 132 8.19 -0.88 16.77
N SER A 133 8.37 0.37 16.33
CA SER A 133 8.40 0.72 14.91
C SER A 133 9.64 0.16 14.19
N SER A 134 9.59 0.09 12.86
CA SER A 134 10.72 -0.34 12.04
C SER A 134 10.83 0.45 10.75
N THR A 135 12.05 0.74 10.30
CA THR A 135 12.29 1.57 9.12
C THR A 135 11.76 0.93 7.85
N THR A 136 11.29 1.77 6.92
CA THR A 136 11.09 1.36 5.52
C THR A 136 12.44 1.04 4.85
N GLY A 137 12.39 0.51 3.62
CA GLY A 137 13.58 0.24 2.82
C GLY A 137 13.35 0.57 1.36
N LEU A 138 14.39 0.42 0.54
CA LEU A 138 14.28 0.60 -0.91
C LEU A 138 13.31 -0.41 -1.54
N GLY A 139 12.64 0.02 -2.60
CA GLY A 139 11.67 -0.79 -3.32
C GLY A 139 10.25 -0.52 -2.86
N ALA A 140 9.35 -1.43 -3.25
CA ALA A 140 7.95 -1.32 -2.87
C ALA A 140 7.79 -1.49 -1.35
N ILE A 141 7.07 -0.56 -0.74
CA ILE A 141 6.64 -0.59 0.68
C ILE A 141 5.13 -0.78 0.81
N GLY A 142 4.39 -0.74 -0.30
CA GLY A 142 2.94 -0.91 -0.36
C GLY A 142 2.41 -1.05 -1.77
N ILE A 143 1.12 -1.35 -1.89
CA ILE A 143 0.39 -1.47 -3.17
C ILE A 143 -0.70 -0.39 -3.18
N ALA A 144 -0.72 0.43 -4.24
CA ALA A 144 -1.71 1.49 -4.41
C ALA A 144 -3.02 0.96 -4.99
N VAL A 145 -4.12 1.68 -4.76
CA VAL A 145 -5.44 1.35 -5.32
C VAL A 145 -5.47 1.28 -6.84
N SER A 146 -4.55 2.00 -7.51
CA SER A 146 -4.42 2.00 -8.97
C SER A 146 -3.77 0.73 -9.55
N GLY A 147 -3.11 -0.08 -8.73
CA GLY A 147 -2.32 -1.25 -9.14
C GLY A 147 -0.81 -1.05 -9.12
N SER A 148 -0.31 0.18 -9.25
CA SER A 148 1.14 0.39 -9.10
C SER A 148 1.58 0.38 -7.63
N VAL A 149 2.88 0.46 -7.38
CA VAL A 149 3.45 0.30 -6.02
C VAL A 149 3.81 1.64 -5.37
N ILE A 150 3.84 1.64 -4.04
CA ILE A 150 4.19 2.79 -3.21
C ILE A 150 5.63 2.61 -2.74
N TYR A 151 6.44 3.65 -2.84
CA TYR A 151 7.81 3.75 -2.33
C TYR A 151 7.87 4.78 -1.19
N ASN A 152 8.94 4.74 -0.40
CA ASN A 152 9.16 5.69 0.70
C ASN A 152 9.70 7.06 0.19
N ASP A 153 10.25 7.89 1.07
CA ASP A 153 10.84 9.20 0.75
C ASP A 153 12.23 9.15 0.12
N GLU A 154 12.73 7.94 -0.19
CA GLU A 154 14.09 7.73 -0.66
C GLU A 154 14.15 7.17 -2.09
N GLU A 155 15.24 7.53 -2.76
CA GLU A 155 15.72 6.97 -4.01
C GLU A 155 16.91 6.04 -3.76
N GLY A 156 17.19 5.16 -4.72
CA GLY A 156 18.48 4.46 -4.71
C GLY A 156 19.63 5.48 -4.82
N PRO A 157 20.64 5.49 -3.93
CA PRO A 157 21.07 4.47 -2.96
C PRO A 157 20.77 4.78 -1.47
N ASN A 158 19.50 4.96 -1.10
CA ASN A 158 19.01 5.48 0.20
C ASN A 158 19.36 6.96 0.39
N VAL A 159 18.92 7.78 -0.57
CA VAL A 159 19.05 9.24 -0.52
C VAL A 159 17.68 9.87 -0.67
N PRO A 160 17.44 11.09 -0.14
CA PRO A 160 16.16 11.76 -0.32
C PRO A 160 15.77 11.90 -1.80
N LEU A 161 14.46 11.86 -2.06
CA LEU A 161 13.83 12.01 -3.38
C LEU A 161 14.18 13.32 -4.13
N ASP A 162 14.81 14.31 -3.44
CA ASP A 162 15.08 15.68 -3.89
C ASP A 162 15.54 15.79 -5.35
N SER A 163 16.44 14.91 -5.80
CA SER A 163 17.03 14.99 -7.15
C SER A 163 16.20 14.30 -8.23
N ALA A 164 15.23 13.46 -7.86
CA ALA A 164 14.40 12.71 -8.77
C ALA A 164 13.03 13.38 -9.02
N VAL A 165 12.63 14.37 -8.22
CA VAL A 165 11.32 15.04 -8.38
C VAL A 165 11.07 15.63 -9.77
N GLY A 166 12.12 16.05 -10.48
CA GLY A 166 12.01 16.54 -11.86
C GLY A 166 11.62 15.47 -12.88
N SER A 167 11.80 14.19 -12.54
CA SER A 167 11.40 13.05 -13.39
C SER A 167 9.97 12.59 -13.14
N LEU A 168 9.34 13.01 -12.04
CA LEU A 168 7.99 12.58 -11.70
C LEU A 168 6.97 13.17 -12.67
N ASP A 169 5.99 12.37 -13.06
CA ASP A 169 4.88 12.82 -13.87
C ASP A 169 3.82 13.58 -13.04
N TYR A 170 2.73 13.99 -13.69
CA TYR A 170 1.72 14.83 -13.05
C TYR A 170 1.00 14.16 -11.87
N THR A 171 1.06 12.83 -11.75
CA THR A 171 0.56 12.08 -10.60
C THR A 171 1.67 11.68 -9.63
N ALA A 172 2.81 12.35 -9.73
CA ALA A 172 3.92 12.25 -8.80
C ALA A 172 4.56 10.85 -8.71
N ALA A 173 4.59 10.16 -9.85
CA ALA A 173 5.27 8.88 -10.02
C ALA A 173 6.22 8.88 -11.22
N HIS A 174 7.10 7.90 -11.25
CA HIS A 174 8.01 7.68 -12.36
C HIS A 174 8.37 6.20 -12.50
N THR A 175 9.17 5.87 -13.50
CA THR A 175 9.73 4.54 -13.69
C THR A 175 11.10 4.43 -13.02
N GLY A 176 11.34 3.30 -12.38
CA GLY A 176 12.63 2.88 -11.82
C GLY A 176 12.76 1.37 -12.03
N PRO A 177 13.92 0.74 -11.80
CA PRO A 177 14.36 -0.40 -12.61
C PRO A 177 13.40 -1.61 -12.66
N GLN A 178 12.43 -1.72 -11.75
CA GLN A 178 11.48 -2.82 -11.70
C GLN A 178 10.00 -2.40 -11.80
N SER A 179 9.68 -1.10 -11.67
CA SER A 179 8.28 -0.65 -11.60
C SER A 179 8.09 0.83 -11.92
N TYR A 180 6.88 1.15 -12.35
CA TYR A 180 6.30 2.47 -12.11
C TYR A 180 5.90 2.56 -10.63
N HIS A 181 6.12 3.70 -9.97
CA HIS A 181 5.90 3.78 -8.52
C HIS A 181 5.72 5.22 -8.04
N TYR A 182 4.98 5.35 -6.93
CA TYR A 182 4.67 6.64 -6.31
C TYR A 182 5.50 6.85 -5.05
N HIS A 183 6.09 8.03 -4.92
CA HIS A 183 6.67 8.52 -3.66
C HIS A 183 5.79 9.58 -3.00
N LEU A 184 5.05 10.33 -3.82
CA LEU A 184 4.32 11.53 -3.43
C LEU A 184 2.82 11.37 -3.73
N GLU A 185 1.98 12.19 -3.10
CA GLU A 185 0.51 12.19 -3.24
C GLU A 185 0.05 12.03 -4.71
N PRO A 186 -0.55 10.87 -5.06
CA PRO A 186 -0.94 10.59 -6.44
C PRO A 186 -2.22 11.31 -6.85
N LYS A 187 -2.04 12.47 -7.50
CA LYS A 187 -3.15 13.35 -7.93
C LYS A 187 -4.16 12.72 -8.88
N ALA A 188 -3.86 11.55 -9.47
CA ALA A 188 -4.82 10.80 -10.25
C ALA A 188 -5.98 10.23 -9.41
N PHE A 189 -5.78 9.97 -8.12
CA PHE A 189 -6.79 9.33 -7.25
C PHE A 189 -6.85 9.86 -5.80
N THR A 190 -5.94 10.76 -5.39
CA THR A 190 -6.04 11.51 -4.13
C THR A 190 -5.46 12.92 -4.29
N ASP A 191 -6.20 13.95 -3.86
CA ASP A 191 -5.73 15.35 -3.87
C ASP A 191 -6.36 16.14 -2.71
N ASP A 192 -5.62 16.29 -1.61
CA ASP A 192 -6.10 17.00 -0.40
C ASP A 192 -7.42 16.44 0.13
N ASP A 193 -7.58 15.12 0.15
CA ASP A 193 -8.85 14.44 0.48
C ASP A 193 -8.65 13.31 1.50
N ASP A 194 -9.69 12.51 1.72
CA ASP A 194 -9.71 11.32 2.57
C ASP A 194 -9.80 10.02 1.75
N ALA A 195 -9.43 10.04 0.46
CA ALA A 195 -9.49 8.87 -0.42
C ALA A 195 -8.54 7.76 0.03
N LEU A 196 -8.84 6.50 -0.27
CA LEU A 196 -7.90 5.41 -0.05
C LEU A 196 -6.76 5.51 -1.07
N VAL A 197 -5.52 5.49 -0.58
CA VAL A 197 -4.31 5.54 -1.41
C VAL A 197 -3.81 4.13 -1.71
N GLY A 198 -3.88 3.25 -0.71
CA GLY A 198 -3.44 1.86 -0.84
C GLY A 198 -3.29 1.17 0.50
N ILE A 199 -2.45 0.14 0.50
CA ILE A 199 -2.09 -0.64 1.68
C ILE A 199 -0.57 -0.72 1.83
N ILE A 200 -0.09 -0.50 3.04
CA ILE A 200 1.33 -0.58 3.39
C ILE A 200 1.68 -2.03 3.77
N SER A 201 2.94 -2.42 3.58
CA SER A 201 3.40 -3.80 3.75
C SER A 201 3.19 -4.37 5.17
N ASP A 202 2.99 -3.52 6.17
CA ASP A 202 2.64 -3.91 7.54
C ASP A 202 1.15 -4.20 7.75
N GLY A 203 0.34 -4.07 6.70
CA GLY A 203 -1.07 -4.45 6.63
C GLY A 203 -2.04 -3.29 6.84
N PHE A 204 -1.58 -2.12 7.25
CA PHE A 204 -2.46 -0.98 7.47
C PHE A 204 -2.75 -0.23 6.16
N PHE A 205 -4.00 0.23 6.02
CA PHE A 205 -4.39 1.11 4.93
C PHE A 205 -3.77 2.50 5.10
N ILE A 206 -3.52 3.15 3.97
CA ILE A 206 -3.12 4.55 3.92
C ILE A 206 -4.15 5.36 3.12
N TYR A 207 -4.57 6.48 3.71
CA TYR A 207 -5.55 7.41 3.15
C TYR A 207 -4.90 8.74 2.79
N GLY A 208 -5.63 9.58 2.05
CA GLY A 208 -5.27 10.96 1.74
C GLY A 208 -5.05 11.81 3.00
N ARG A 209 -4.74 13.10 2.79
CA ARG A 209 -4.33 14.01 3.88
C ARG A 209 -5.40 14.29 4.94
N LYS A 210 -6.68 14.08 4.63
CA LYS A 210 -7.82 14.35 5.52
C LYS A 210 -8.34 13.05 6.12
N CYS A 211 -8.92 13.17 7.31
CA CYS A 211 -9.54 12.07 8.03
C CYS A 211 -11.06 12.19 7.94
N THR A 212 -11.72 11.15 7.43
CA THR A 212 -13.18 11.09 7.29
C THR A 212 -13.90 11.39 8.60
N SER A 213 -13.37 10.91 9.74
CA SER A 213 -14.02 11.09 11.04
C SER A 213 -14.02 12.54 11.53
N THR A 214 -13.06 13.35 11.09
CA THR A 214 -12.93 14.77 11.47
C THR A 214 -13.36 15.73 10.36
N GLY A 215 -13.42 15.26 9.11
CA GLY A 215 -13.66 16.05 7.91
C GLY A 215 -12.50 17.00 7.54
N THR A 216 -11.34 16.88 8.21
CA THR A 216 -10.18 17.74 7.99
C THR A 216 -8.88 17.00 8.32
N TYR A 217 -7.76 17.72 8.40
CA TYR A 217 -6.46 17.15 8.74
C TYR A 217 -6.48 16.63 10.19
N PRO A 218 -6.13 15.35 10.43
CA PRO A 218 -6.02 14.82 11.78
C PRO A 218 -4.89 15.53 12.55
N THR A 219 -5.12 15.79 13.84
CA THR A 219 -4.17 16.50 14.71
C THR A 219 -3.52 15.60 15.76
N ASP A 220 -3.88 14.32 15.76
CA ASP A 220 -3.50 13.28 16.72
C ASP A 220 -2.70 12.14 16.08
N LEU A 221 -2.08 12.42 14.92
CA LEU A 221 -1.20 11.48 14.24
C LEU A 221 0.04 11.14 15.08
N ASP A 222 0.48 9.89 15.00
CA ASP A 222 1.79 9.47 15.46
C ASP A 222 2.92 9.92 14.52
N ALA A 223 4.15 9.54 14.84
CA ALA A 223 5.34 9.94 14.09
C ALA A 223 5.31 9.48 12.61
N SER A 224 4.64 8.38 12.30
CA SER A 224 4.51 7.83 10.95
C SER A 224 3.23 8.29 10.23
N GLY A 225 2.45 9.16 10.86
CA GLY A 225 1.23 9.68 10.25
C GLY A 225 0.01 8.79 10.44
N GLY A 226 0.04 7.85 11.40
CA GLY A 226 -1.11 6.99 11.70
C GLY A 226 -1.86 7.39 12.95
N HIS A 227 -3.13 7.00 13.02
CA HIS A 227 -3.98 7.14 14.19
C HIS A 227 -5.15 6.13 14.17
N THR A 228 -5.95 6.10 15.24
CA THR A 228 -7.10 5.22 15.35
C THR A 228 -8.41 6.01 15.27
N SER A 229 -9.15 5.86 14.18
CA SER A 229 -10.49 6.40 14.02
C SER A 229 -11.34 5.55 13.08
N THR A 230 -12.60 5.93 12.87
CA THR A 230 -13.41 5.36 11.77
C THR A 230 -12.95 5.93 10.43
N THR A 231 -13.19 5.19 9.35
CA THR A 231 -12.91 5.59 7.96
C THR A 231 -14.21 5.58 7.15
N GLN A 232 -14.16 5.94 5.87
CA GLN A 232 -15.27 5.71 4.93
C GLN A 232 -15.59 4.22 4.74
N HIS A 233 -14.69 3.32 5.14
CA HIS A 233 -14.80 1.88 4.94
C HIS A 233 -15.27 1.10 6.17
N THR A 234 -15.24 1.72 7.36
CA THR A 234 -15.66 1.05 8.59
C THR A 234 -16.25 2.01 9.61
N THR A 235 -17.26 1.54 10.33
CA THR A 235 -17.86 2.26 11.47
C THR A 235 -17.21 1.90 12.80
N THR A 236 -16.29 0.94 12.80
CA THR A 236 -15.47 0.59 13.97
C THR A 236 -14.12 1.28 13.84
N ALA A 237 -13.64 1.90 14.92
CA ALA A 237 -12.36 2.59 14.88
C ALA A 237 -11.21 1.59 14.69
N GLU A 238 -10.32 1.89 13.75
CA GLU A 238 -9.16 1.08 13.41
C GLU A 238 -7.94 1.96 13.17
N TYR A 239 -6.76 1.38 13.33
CA TYR A 239 -5.52 2.08 13.06
C TYR A 239 -5.27 2.13 11.54
N HIS A 240 -4.96 3.32 11.02
CA HIS A 240 -4.63 3.55 9.62
C HIS A 240 -3.69 4.75 9.49
N TYR A 241 -2.99 4.82 8.36
CA TYR A 241 -2.11 5.93 8.02
C TYR A 241 -2.83 6.99 7.20
N HIS A 242 -2.30 8.21 7.27
CA HIS A 242 -2.60 9.30 6.36
C HIS A 242 -1.32 9.75 5.67
N ILE A 243 -1.43 10.19 4.41
CA ILE A 243 -0.45 11.10 3.84
C ILE A 243 -0.34 12.30 4.79
N GLN A 244 0.83 12.54 5.36
CA GLN A 244 0.98 13.64 6.31
C GLN A 244 0.86 14.98 5.57
N ASN A 245 0.16 15.95 6.19
CA ASN A 245 0.04 17.31 5.64
C ASN A 245 1.29 18.17 5.89
N THR A 246 2.47 17.59 5.67
CA THR A 246 3.78 18.23 5.80
C THR A 246 4.33 18.50 4.41
N VAL A 247 4.56 19.77 4.11
CA VAL A 247 5.04 20.17 2.78
C VAL A 247 6.50 19.76 2.57
N TYR A 248 6.74 19.01 1.51
CA TYR A 248 8.05 18.60 1.01
C TYR A 248 8.45 19.41 -0.23
N LEU A 249 9.69 19.91 -0.26
CA LEU A 249 10.23 20.80 -1.31
C LEU A 249 9.30 21.97 -1.69
N ASN A 250 8.57 22.50 -0.70
CA ASN A 250 7.60 23.60 -0.84
C ASN A 250 6.37 23.34 -1.72
N GLN A 251 6.13 22.11 -2.18
CA GLN A 251 5.02 21.85 -3.11
C GLN A 251 4.42 20.43 -3.07
N TYR A 252 5.12 19.47 -2.49
CA TYR A 252 4.74 18.05 -2.52
C TYR A 252 4.38 17.53 -1.14
N TYR A 253 3.76 16.36 -1.10
CA TYR A 253 3.46 15.60 0.12
C TYR A 253 3.90 14.16 -0.12
N ILE A 254 4.75 13.64 0.75
CA ILE A 254 5.24 12.25 0.65
C ILE A 254 4.15 11.32 1.17
N ILE A 255 3.93 10.20 0.47
CA ILE A 255 2.92 9.22 0.85
C ILE A 255 3.23 8.66 2.24
N PHE A 256 4.44 8.11 2.42
CA PHE A 256 4.82 7.46 3.67
C PHE A 256 6.33 7.64 3.96
N PRO A 257 6.75 8.72 4.65
CA PRO A 257 8.15 8.95 5.05
C PRO A 257 8.51 8.30 6.40
N GLY A 258 7.57 7.64 7.06
CA GLY A 258 7.71 7.15 8.42
C GLY A 258 8.23 5.71 8.54
N ASP A 259 8.36 5.25 9.78
CA ASP A 259 8.55 3.84 10.10
C ASP A 259 7.23 3.08 10.00
N TYR A 260 7.27 1.79 9.68
CA TYR A 260 6.15 0.88 9.92
C TYR A 260 5.81 0.83 11.40
N GLN A 261 4.52 0.92 11.72
CA GLN A 261 3.95 0.78 13.06
C GLN A 261 3.38 -0.63 13.28
N GLY A 262 3.14 -1.41 12.21
CA GLY A 262 2.85 -2.84 12.27
C GLY A 262 4.08 -3.72 12.05
N THR A 263 3.86 -5.01 11.77
CA THR A 263 4.93 -5.94 11.37
C THR A 263 4.99 -6.02 9.84
N PRO A 264 6.05 -5.55 9.17
CA PRO A 264 6.11 -5.53 7.72
C PRO A 264 6.16 -6.94 7.13
N ASN A 265 5.43 -7.13 6.03
CA ASN A 265 5.42 -8.35 5.23
C ASN A 265 6.21 -8.13 3.94
N ASN A 266 6.79 -9.21 3.41
CA ASN A 266 7.61 -9.09 2.22
C ASN A 266 6.73 -8.84 0.98
N ILE A 267 7.14 -7.87 0.16
CA ILE A 267 6.60 -7.69 -1.19
C ILE A 267 7.54 -8.43 -2.16
N GLN A 268 6.97 -9.38 -2.92
CA GLN A 268 7.71 -10.25 -3.86
C GLN A 268 7.32 -10.02 -5.30
#